data_AF-A0ABD3RR19-F1
#
_entry.id   AF-A0ABD3RR19-F1
#
_cell.length_a   1.000
_cell.length_b   1.000
_cell.length_c   1.000
_cell.angle_alpha   90.00
_cell.angle_beta   90.00
_cell.angle_gamma   90.00
#
_symmetry.space_group_name_H-M   'P 1'
#
loop_
_entity.id
_entity.type
_entity.pdbx_description
1 polymer ?
#
loop_
_entity_poly.entity_id
_entity_poly.type
_entity_poly.pdbx_seq_one_letter_code
_entity_poly.pdbx_strand_id
1 'polypeptide(L)'
;MLALASDVENLTMVMEEIQKLESMLEEEKERAGSTVSGKQLEISSKIKKIMTSTDVMECLNRLEVEGEPVWGLSVSERDLVAYARQMVNKC
;
A
#
# COMPACT_ATOMS: atom_id res chain seq x y z
N MET A 1 9.15 5.36 -20.95
CA MET A 1 8.43 4.07 -20.82
C MET A 1 7.06 4.38 -20.25
N LEU A 2 6.00 4.33 -21.07
CA LEU A 2 4.64 4.72 -20.66
C LEU A 2 4.00 3.75 -19.65
N ALA A 3 4.39 2.47 -19.68
CA ALA A 3 3.88 1.46 -18.74
C ALA A 3 4.26 1.77 -17.29
N LEU A 4 5.54 2.10 -17.04
CA LEU A 4 6.05 2.41 -15.69
C LEU A 4 5.35 3.63 -15.07
N ALA A 5 5.02 4.66 -15.87
CA ALA A 5 4.33 5.85 -15.37
C ALA A 5 2.90 5.54 -14.90
N SER A 6 2.17 4.71 -15.66
CA SER A 6 0.83 4.27 -15.26
C SER A 6 0.87 3.36 -14.03
N ASP A 7 1.89 2.50 -13.91
CA ASP A 7 2.05 1.62 -12.75
C ASP A 7 2.37 2.44 -11.48
N VAL A 8 3.20 3.49 -11.58
CA VAL A 8 3.47 4.43 -10.49
C VAL A 8 2.20 5.18 -10.06
N GLU A 9 1.42 5.68 -11.03
CA GLU A 9 0.17 6.40 -10.74
C GLU A 9 -0.85 5.48 -10.05
N ASN A 10 -1.00 4.25 -10.54
CA ASN A 10 -1.84 3.23 -9.92
C ASN A 10 -1.39 2.91 -8.49
N LEU A 11 -0.09 2.70 -8.29
CA LEU A 11 0.46 2.43 -6.96
C LEU A 11 0.25 3.62 -6.02
N THR A 12 0.40 4.85 -6.52
CA THR A 12 0.15 6.08 -5.74
C THR A 12 -1.30 6.16 -5.28
N MET A 13 -2.26 5.96 -6.19
CA MET A 13 -3.68 5.98 -5.84
C MET A 13 -4.04 4.92 -4.79
N VAL A 14 -3.48 3.71 -4.93
CA VAL A 14 -3.70 2.63 -3.95
C VAL A 14 -3.11 2.97 -2.59
N MET A 15 -1.90 3.52 -2.55
CA MET A 15 -1.26 3.94 -1.29
C MET A 15 -2.03 5.07 -0.61
N GLU A 16 -2.57 6.02 -1.37
CA GLU A 16 -3.45 7.06 -0.82
C GLU A 16 -4.74 6.47 -0.24
N GLU A 17 -5.36 5.47 -0.89
CA GLU A 17 -6.52 4.78 -0.33
C GLU A 17 -6.17 4.08 0.99
N ILE A 18 -5.01 3.42 1.05
CA ILE A 18 -4.56 2.75 2.27
C ILE A 18 -4.27 3.72 3.39
N GLN A 19 -3.62 4.84 3.11
CA GLN A 19 -3.40 5.88 4.14
C GLN A 19 -4.72 6.41 4.70
N LYS A 20 -5.75 6.58 3.85
CA LYS A 20 -7.09 6.95 4.31
C LYS A 20 -7.69 5.86 5.21
N LEU A 21 -7.57 4.59 4.82
CA LEU A 21 -8.05 3.46 5.63
C LEU A 21 -7.28 3.33 6.95
N GLU A 22 -5.97 3.57 6.96
CA GLU A 22 -5.16 3.60 8.18
C GLU A 22 -5.56 4.75 9.11
N SER A 23 -5.82 5.95 8.57
CA SER A 23 -6.36 7.07 9.35
C SER A 23 -7.70 6.71 9.98
N MET A 24 -8.62 6.10 9.21
CA MET A 24 -9.91 5.64 9.74
C MET A 24 -9.75 4.55 10.79
N LEU A 25 -8.78 3.64 10.61
CA LEU A 25 -8.48 2.61 11.59
C LEU A 25 -7.97 3.21 12.90
N GLU A 26 -7.10 4.21 12.82
CA GLU A 26 -6.57 4.90 13.99
C GLU A 26 -7.65 5.70 14.72
N GLU A 27 -8.50 6.42 14.00
CA GLU A 27 -9.68 7.10 14.57
C GLU A 27 -10.62 6.10 15.29
N GLU A 28 -10.84 4.92 14.70
CA GLU A 28 -11.65 3.87 15.35
C GLU A 28 -10.93 3.24 16.56
N LYS A 29 -9.59 3.17 16.57
CA LYS A 29 -8.82 2.75 17.76
C LYS A 29 -8.92 3.77 18.88
N GLU A 30 -8.73 5.05 18.58
CA GLU A 30 -8.90 6.13 19.55
C GLU A 30 -10.32 6.14 20.14
N ARG A 31 -11.33 5.91 19.28
CA ARG A 31 -12.74 5.93 19.67
C ARG A 31 -13.16 4.70 20.49
N ALA A 32 -12.64 3.51 20.19
CA ALA A 32 -12.95 2.26 20.90
C ALA A 32 -12.03 1.99 22.11
N GLY A 33 -10.95 2.77 22.26
CA GLY A 33 -9.95 2.59 23.29
C GLY A 33 -9.27 1.22 23.20
N SER A 34 -9.25 0.47 24.31
CA SER A 34 -8.61 -0.85 24.39
C SER A 34 -9.43 -2.00 23.77
N THR A 35 -10.62 -1.72 23.26
CA THR A 35 -11.55 -2.76 22.79
C THR A 35 -11.46 -2.87 21.27
N VAL A 36 -11.16 -4.07 20.77
CA VAL A 36 -11.13 -4.30 19.32
C VAL A 36 -12.56 -4.26 18.78
N SER A 37 -12.87 -3.25 17.98
CA SER A 37 -14.16 -3.09 17.31
C SER A 37 -14.23 -3.97 16.05
N GLY A 38 -15.40 -4.51 15.73
CA GLY A 38 -15.62 -5.24 14.47
C GLY A 38 -15.22 -4.40 13.24
N LYS A 39 -15.45 -3.09 13.29
CA LYS A 39 -15.03 -2.15 12.25
C LYS A 39 -13.50 -2.08 12.09
N GLN A 40 -12.74 -2.15 13.18
CA GLN A 40 -11.28 -2.15 13.11
C GLN A 40 -10.75 -3.40 12.41
N LEU A 41 -11.35 -4.56 12.68
CA LEU A 41 -11.02 -5.82 12.01
C LEU A 41 -11.38 -5.77 10.53
N GLU A 42 -12.55 -5.20 10.18
CA GLU A 42 -12.96 -5.01 8.79
C GLU A 42 -12.00 -4.10 8.02
N ILE A 43 -11.64 -2.95 8.58
CA ILE A 43 -10.71 -2.01 7.95
C ILE A 43 -9.33 -2.65 7.80
N SER A 44 -8.82 -3.32 8.84
CA SER A 44 -7.53 -4.03 8.78
C SER A 44 -7.53 -5.14 7.73
N SER A 45 -8.63 -5.90 7.62
CA SER A 45 -8.78 -6.92 6.58
C SER A 45 -8.83 -6.30 5.18
N LYS A 46 -9.50 -5.15 5.03
CA LYS A 46 -9.58 -4.43 3.76
C LYS A 46 -8.20 -3.92 3.31
N ILE A 47 -7.42 -3.33 4.21
CA ILE A 47 -6.03 -2.90 3.92
C ILE A 47 -5.20 -4.08 3.43
N LYS A 48 -5.24 -5.21 4.17
CA LYS A 48 -4.51 -6.42 3.78
C LYS A 48 -4.92 -6.93 2.39
N LYS A 49 -6.23 -6.97 2.09
CA LYS A 49 -6.74 -7.41 0.78
C LYS A 49 -6.30 -6.51 -0.36
N ILE A 50 -6.26 -5.19 -0.15
CA ILE A 50 -5.80 -4.25 -1.18
C ILE A 50 -4.30 -4.45 -1.41
N MET A 51 -3.50 -4.57 -0.34
CA MET A 51 -2.06 -4.79 -0.43
C MET A 51 -1.67 -6.12 -1.08
N THR A 52 -2.45 -7.18 -0.84
CA THR A 52 -2.22 -8.49 -1.46
C THR A 52 -3.06 -8.71 -2.72
N SER A 53 -3.66 -7.65 -3.27
CA SER A 53 -4.39 -7.75 -4.54
C SER A 53 -3.42 -8.01 -5.69
N THR A 54 -3.89 -8.79 -6.67
CA THR A 54 -3.09 -9.16 -7.84
C THR A 54 -2.60 -7.93 -8.59
N ASP A 55 -3.45 -6.91 -8.74
CA ASP A 55 -3.12 -5.67 -9.45
C ASP A 55 -1.94 -4.93 -8.80
N VAL A 56 -1.92 -4.83 -7.47
CA VAL A 56 -0.84 -4.17 -6.72
C VAL A 56 0.44 -4.98 -6.77
N MET A 57 0.35 -6.31 -6.64
CA MET A 57 1.52 -7.20 -6.77
C MET A 57 2.11 -7.16 -8.17
N GLU A 58 1.28 -7.09 -9.22
CA GLU A 58 1.75 -6.95 -10.60
C GLU A 58 2.40 -5.58 -10.85
N CYS A 59 1.83 -4.49 -10.33
CA CYS A 59 2.46 -3.16 -10.39
C CYS A 59 3.82 -3.17 -9.70
N LEU A 60 3.89 -3.75 -8.50
CA LEU A 60 5.14 -3.85 -7.73
C LEU A 60 6.19 -4.68 -8.48
N ASN A 61 5.84 -5.87 -8.97
CA ASN A 61 6.74 -6.74 -9.73
C ASN A 61 7.27 -6.09 -11.03
N ARG A 62 6.59 -5.08 -11.57
CA ARG A 62 7.06 -4.30 -12.74
C ARG A 62 7.95 -3.12 -12.34
N LEU A 63 7.68 -2.54 -11.17
CA LEU A 63 8.41 -1.41 -10.61
C LEU A 63 9.63 -1.83 -9.78
N GLU A 64 9.79 -3.13 -9.51
CA GLU A 64 10.91 -3.69 -8.76
C GLU A 64 11.51 -4.92 -9.44
N VAL A 65 12.79 -5.15 -9.19
CA VAL A 65 13.52 -6.36 -9.58
C VAL A 65 14.30 -6.83 -8.36
N GLU A 66 14.09 -8.08 -7.95
CA GLU A 66 14.75 -8.67 -6.76
C GLU A 66 14.56 -7.89 -5.44
N GLY A 67 13.44 -7.16 -5.31
CA GLY A 67 13.14 -6.36 -4.12
C GLY A 67 13.74 -4.95 -4.13
N GLU A 68 14.40 -4.56 -5.23
CA GLU A 68 14.94 -3.23 -5.44
C GLU A 68 14.12 -2.49 -6.53
N PRO A 69 13.82 -1.20 -6.35
CA PRO A 69 13.09 -0.43 -7.36
C PRO A 69 13.91 -0.29 -8.65
N VAL A 70 13.24 -0.36 -9.80
CA VAL A 70 13.90 -0.31 -11.11
C VAL A 70 14.62 1.02 -11.37
N TRP A 71 15.70 0.96 -12.14
CA TRP A 71 16.44 2.14 -12.55
C TRP A 71 15.59 2.98 -13.52
N GLY A 72 15.51 4.29 -13.26
CA GLY A 72 14.66 5.22 -14.03
C GLY A 72 13.51 5.82 -13.22
N LEU A 73 13.27 5.31 -12.01
CA LEU A 73 12.41 5.96 -11.02
C LEU A 73 13.15 7.11 -10.33
N SER A 74 12.44 8.21 -10.09
CA SER A 74 12.83 9.31 -9.21
C SER A 74 12.94 8.83 -7.76
N VAL A 75 13.59 9.63 -6.91
CA VAL A 75 13.77 9.29 -5.49
C VAL A 75 12.43 9.03 -4.81
N SER A 76 11.43 9.90 -5.04
CA SER A 76 10.10 9.77 -4.45
C SER A 76 9.36 8.49 -4.89
N GLU A 77 9.50 8.10 -6.16
CA GLU A 77 8.90 6.87 -6.68
C GLU A 77 9.57 5.62 -6.11
N ARG A 78 10.90 5.66 -5.90
CA ARG A 78 11.62 4.56 -5.24
C ARG A 78 11.18 4.39 -3.79
N ASP A 79 11.02 5.49 -3.07
CA ASP A 79 10.53 5.49 -1.70
C ASP A 79 9.11 4.91 -1.61
N LEU A 80 8.24 5.25 -2.58
CA LEU A 80 6.90 4.69 -2.70
C LEU A 80 6.93 3.16 -2.88
N VAL A 81 7.74 2.66 -3.81
CA VAL A 81 7.87 1.21 -4.09
C VAL A 81 8.45 0.48 -2.88
N ALA A 82 9.47 1.04 -2.23
CA ALA A 82 10.06 0.46 -1.03
C ALA A 82 9.05 0.41 0.12
N TYR A 83 8.30 1.49 0.35
CA TYR A 83 7.25 1.55 1.36
C TYR A 83 6.14 0.52 1.08
N ALA A 84 5.68 0.45 -0.17
CA ALA A 84 4.69 -0.51 -0.62
C ALA A 84 5.13 -1.97 -0.35
N ARG A 85 6.38 -2.30 -0.68
CA ARG A 85 6.94 -3.63 -0.42
C ARG A 85 7.02 -3.93 1.07
N GLN A 86 7.41 -2.95 1.89
CA GLN A 86 7.40 -3.11 3.34
C GLN A 86 5.98 -3.37 3.88
N MET A 87 4.97 -2.69 3.34
CA MET A 87 3.58 -2.90 3.74
C MET A 87 3.08 -4.31 3.37
N VAL A 88 3.41 -4.79 2.18
CA VAL A 88 3.11 -6.18 1.77
C VAL A 88 3.79 -7.19 2.70
N ASN A 89 5.06 -6.97 3.07
CA ASN A 89 5.80 -7.86 3.96
C ASN A 89 5.33 -7.82 5.43
N LYS A 90 4.68 -6.73 5.87
CA LYS A 90 4.11 -6.60 7.22
C LYS A 90 2.73 -7.26 7.35
N CYS A 91 2.05 -7.55 6.24
CA CYS A 91 0.71 -8.14 6.23
C CYS A 91 0.71 -9.62 6.61
#